data_AF-F6SSS2-F1
#
_entry.id   AF-F6SSS2-F1
#
_cell.length_a   1.000
_cell.length_b   1.000
_cell.length_c   1.000
_cell.angle_alpha   90.00
_cell.angle_beta   90.00
_cell.angle_gamma   90.00
#
_symmetry.space_group_name_H-M   'P 1'
#
loop_
_entity.id
_entity.type
_entity.pdbx_description
1 polymer ?
#
loop_
_entity_poly.entity_id
_entity_poly.type
_entity_poly.pdbx_seq_one_letter_code
_entity_poly.pdbx_strand_id
1 'polypeptide(L)'
;MGSIKKLNFEVCGKVQGVFFRKHTKKTCDKHGVAGWVLNTKGGTVQGFLEGSQQSVSKVKNWLKSVGSPKSRIDKCTFYNECTVDTKSLTQFSIITEKTEVERRTFKT
;
A
#
# COMPACT_ATOMS: atom_id res chain seq x y z
N MET A 1 -18.68 15.91 -0.97
CA MET A 1 -18.35 14.58 -1.52
C MET A 1 -16.83 14.46 -1.57
N GLY A 2 -16.25 13.63 -0.71
CA GLY A 2 -14.79 13.48 -0.63
C GLY A 2 -14.33 12.45 -1.65
N SER A 3 -13.50 12.87 -2.61
CA SER A 3 -12.95 11.96 -3.61
C SER A 3 -12.00 10.96 -2.98
N ILE A 4 -12.28 9.66 -3.19
CA ILE A 4 -11.43 8.56 -2.76
C ILE A 4 -10.45 8.24 -3.89
N LYS A 5 -9.17 8.16 -3.56
CA LYS A 5 -8.11 7.69 -4.46
C LYS A 5 -7.84 6.22 -4.22
N LYS A 6 -7.75 5.50 -5.33
CA LYS A 6 -7.30 4.11 -5.42
C LYS A 6 -6.05 4.05 -6.28
N LEU A 7 -5.07 3.25 -5.91
CA LEU A 7 -3.88 3.01 -6.73
C LEU A 7 -3.10 1.79 -6.27
N ASN A 8 -2.28 1.26 -7.17
CA ASN A 8 -1.26 0.28 -6.86
C ASN A 8 0.10 0.94 -6.68
N PHE A 9 0.96 0.29 -5.89
CA PHE A 9 2.34 0.72 -5.72
C PHE A 9 3.30 -0.46 -5.77
N GLU A 10 4.53 -0.18 -6.17
CA GLU A 10 5.65 -1.09 -6.06
C GLU A 10 6.88 -0.34 -5.53
N VAL A 11 7.58 -0.95 -4.59
CA VAL A 11 8.80 -0.42 -3.97
C VAL A 11 9.94 -1.40 -4.19
N CYS A 12 11.02 -0.88 -4.76
CA CYS A 12 12.27 -1.60 -5.00
C CYS A 12 13.38 -1.09 -4.08
N GLY A 13 14.29 -1.99 -3.71
CA GLY A 13 15.47 -1.69 -2.89
C GLY A 13 15.65 -2.70 -1.77
N LYS A 14 16.27 -2.29 -0.66
CA LYS A 14 16.37 -3.12 0.56
C LYS A 14 15.07 -3.03 1.35
N VAL A 15 14.04 -3.73 0.89
CA VAL A 15 12.66 -3.65 1.44
C VAL A 15 12.14 -4.96 2.02
N GLN A 16 12.82 -6.09 1.80
CA GLN A 16 12.49 -7.38 2.41
C GLN A 16 13.40 -7.67 3.62
N GLY A 17 12.92 -8.46 4.59
CA GLY A 17 13.66 -8.76 5.83
C GLY A 17 13.79 -7.60 6.83
N VAL A 18 13.18 -6.44 6.54
CA VAL A 18 13.35 -5.18 7.31
C VAL A 18 12.04 -4.68 7.92
N PHE A 19 11.07 -5.57 8.14
CA PHE A 19 9.73 -5.24 8.67
C PHE A 19 8.96 -4.18 7.87
N PHE A 20 9.29 -3.99 6.57
CA PHE A 20 8.68 -2.95 5.74
C PHE A 20 7.16 -3.03 5.74
N ARG A 21 6.60 -4.23 5.47
CA ARG A 21 5.14 -4.49 5.48
C ARG A 21 4.46 -4.08 6.80
N LYS A 22 5.09 -4.35 7.96
CA LYS A 22 4.56 -3.98 9.29
C LYS A 22 4.49 -2.46 9.45
N HIS A 23 5.54 -1.76 9.03
CA HIS A 23 5.58 -0.30 9.05
C HIS A 23 4.60 0.32 8.05
N THR A 24 4.48 -0.25 6.84
CA THR A 24 3.48 0.18 5.85
C THR A 24 2.08 0.10 6.43
N LYS A 25 1.71 -1.03 7.06
CA LYS A 25 0.41 -1.17 7.74
C LYS A 25 0.22 -0.08 8.81
N LYS A 26 1.18 0.11 9.71
CA LYS A 26 1.11 1.12 10.77
C LYS A 26 0.89 2.54 10.21
N THR A 27 1.59 2.88 9.12
CA THR A 27 1.45 4.17 8.45
C THR A 27 0.08 4.32 7.78
N CYS A 28 -0.41 3.28 7.11
CA CYS A 28 -1.74 3.30 6.48
C CYS A 28 -2.85 3.42 7.52
N ASP A 29 -2.79 2.64 8.61
CA ASP A 29 -3.73 2.72 9.73
C ASP A 29 -3.75 4.13 10.34
N LYS A 30 -2.57 4.73 10.58
CA LYS A 30 -2.43 6.10 11.12
C LYS A 30 -3.10 7.17 10.23
N HIS A 31 -3.13 6.95 8.92
CA HIS A 31 -3.70 7.89 7.95
C HIS A 31 -5.11 7.49 7.46
N GLY A 32 -5.70 6.41 7.98
CA GLY A 32 -7.02 5.94 7.55
C GLY A 32 -7.08 5.45 6.09
N VAL A 33 -5.96 4.92 5.60
CA VAL A 33 -5.82 4.33 4.25
C VAL A 33 -6.02 2.83 4.37
N ALA A 34 -6.98 2.30 3.60
CA ALA A 34 -7.24 0.88 3.47
C ALA A 34 -6.46 0.29 2.29
N GLY A 35 -6.33 -1.04 2.23
CA GLY A 35 -5.58 -1.69 1.17
C GLY A 35 -4.81 -2.92 1.62
N TRP A 36 -3.73 -3.21 0.92
CA TRP A 36 -2.89 -4.35 1.25
C TRP A 36 -1.43 -4.17 0.83
N VAL A 37 -0.56 -5.00 1.40
CA VAL A 37 0.86 -5.06 1.06
C VAL A 37 1.36 -6.50 1.01
N LEU A 38 2.24 -6.79 0.05
CA LEU A 38 2.77 -8.12 -0.25
C LEU A 38 4.27 -8.02 -0.62
N ASN A 39 5.06 -9.00 -0.18
CA ASN A 39 6.41 -9.20 -0.71
C ASN A 39 6.34 -10.02 -2.00
N THR A 40 7.00 -9.57 -3.06
CA THR A 40 7.07 -10.32 -4.31
C THR A 40 8.25 -11.31 -4.28
N LYS A 41 8.19 -12.33 -5.15
CA LYS A 41 9.32 -13.24 -5.36
C LYS A 41 10.54 -12.54 -6.00
N GLY A 42 10.32 -11.39 -6.65
CA GLY A 42 11.37 -10.57 -7.27
C GLY A 42 12.09 -9.63 -6.29
N GLY A 43 11.92 -9.79 -4.97
CA GLY A 43 12.60 -8.97 -3.98
C GLY A 43 11.98 -7.59 -3.73
N THR A 44 10.84 -7.27 -4.36
CA THR A 44 10.13 -5.99 -4.20
C THR A 44 8.98 -6.10 -3.21
N VAL A 45 8.38 -4.95 -2.88
CA VAL A 45 7.13 -4.86 -2.11
C VAL A 45 6.06 -4.22 -2.99
N GLN A 46 4.96 -4.94 -3.20
CA GLN A 46 3.80 -4.45 -3.95
C GLN A 46 2.61 -4.24 -3.03
N GLY A 47 1.69 -3.37 -3.43
CA GLY A 47 0.48 -3.14 -2.67
C GLY A 47 -0.59 -2.34 -3.40
N PHE A 48 -1.68 -2.12 -2.67
CA PHE A 48 -2.81 -1.30 -3.08
C PHE A 48 -3.15 -0.33 -1.94
N LEU A 49 -3.51 0.89 -2.30
CA LEU A 49 -3.94 1.94 -1.38
C LEU A 49 -5.30 2.48 -1.80
N GLU A 50 -6.16 2.67 -0.81
CA GLU A 50 -7.47 3.28 -0.96
C GLU A 50 -7.76 4.23 0.20
N GLY A 51 -8.03 5.51 -0.11
CA GLY A 51 -8.27 6.52 0.91
C GLY A 51 -8.59 7.88 0.34
N SER A 52 -8.78 8.88 1.20
CA SER A 52 -8.92 10.26 0.72
C SER A 52 -7.64 10.72 0.01
N GLN A 53 -7.77 11.68 -0.92
CA GLN A 53 -6.62 12.30 -1.61
C GLN A 53 -5.48 12.68 -0.64
N GLN A 54 -5.83 13.34 0.46
CA GLN A 54 -4.86 13.84 1.44
C GLN A 54 -4.17 12.69 2.17
N SER A 55 -4.92 11.69 2.62
CA SER A 55 -4.37 10.53 3.32
C SER A 55 -3.47 9.69 2.40
N VAL A 56 -3.90 9.44 1.16
CA VAL A 56 -3.11 8.71 0.18
C VAL A 56 -1.82 9.45 -0.16
N SER A 57 -1.87 10.78 -0.28
CA SER A 57 -0.66 11.59 -0.53
C SER A 57 0.37 11.47 0.60
N LYS A 58 -0.07 11.47 1.87
CA LYS A 58 0.82 11.23 3.03
C LYS A 58 1.48 9.85 2.97
N VAL A 59 0.72 8.80 2.63
CA VAL A 59 1.28 7.45 2.49
C VAL A 59 2.23 7.34 1.29
N LYS A 60 1.90 7.95 0.15
CA LYS A 60 2.80 8.03 -1.02
C LYS A 60 4.16 8.62 -0.64
N ASN A 61 4.16 9.74 0.08
CA ASN A 61 5.41 10.40 0.48
C ASN A 61 6.24 9.50 1.42
N TRP A 62 5.57 8.81 2.35
CA TRP A 62 6.24 7.85 3.24
C TRP A 62 6.86 6.67 2.48
N LEU A 63 6.13 6.10 1.51
CA LEU A 63 6.61 5.01 0.65
C LEU A 63 7.75 5.42 -0.28
N LYS A 64 7.88 6.71 -0.59
CA LYS A 64 8.99 7.23 -1.41
C LYS A 64 10.27 7.48 -0.62
N SER A 65 10.15 7.93 0.63
CA SER A 65 11.28 8.59 1.32
C SER A 65 11.62 8.05 2.70
N VAL A 66 10.67 7.44 3.42
CA VAL A 66 10.87 7.08 4.84
C VAL A 66 11.02 5.56 5.01
N GLY A 67 10.03 4.79 4.57
CA GLY A 67 10.05 3.32 4.75
C GLY A 67 10.23 2.87 6.19
N SER A 68 10.66 1.61 6.38
CA SER A 68 11.04 1.12 7.70
C SER A 68 12.49 1.53 8.05
N PRO A 69 12.85 1.62 9.34
CA PRO A 69 14.16 2.16 9.76
C PRO A 69 15.39 1.46 9.17
N LYS A 70 15.28 0.17 8.82
CA LYS A 70 16.37 -0.62 8.22
C LYS A 70 16.25 -0.75 6.70
N SER A 71 15.25 -0.11 6.09
CA SER A 71 15.02 -0.18 4.66
C SER A 71 15.81 0.85 3.88
N ARG A 72 16.05 0.56 2.60
CA ARG A 72 16.53 1.53 1.62
C ARG A 72 15.63 1.45 0.40
N ILE A 73 15.07 2.58 0.01
CA ILE A 73 14.14 2.68 -1.11
C ILE A 73 14.91 3.22 -2.29
N ASP A 74 15.11 2.38 -3.30
CA ASP A 74 15.84 2.74 -4.50
C ASP A 74 14.87 3.29 -5.58
N LYS A 75 13.66 2.74 -5.63
CA LYS A 75 12.59 3.20 -6.54
C LYS A 75 11.21 2.93 -5.94
N CYS A 76 10.28 3.86 -6.12
CA CYS A 76 8.87 3.66 -5.79
C CYS A 76 8.00 4.11 -6.97
N THR A 77 7.22 3.17 -7.53
CA THR A 77 6.30 3.40 -8.64
C THR A 77 4.86 3.33 -8.17
N PHE A 78 4.02 4.17 -8.77
CA PHE A 78 2.59 4.18 -8.55
C PHE A 78 1.90 4.03 -9.90
N TYR A 79 0.87 3.21 -9.97
CA TYR A 79 0.16 2.90 -11.21
C TYR A 79 -1.30 2.56 -10.93
N ASN A 80 -2.12 2.52 -11.98
CA ASN A 80 -3.57 2.32 -11.90
C ASN A 80 -4.26 3.31 -10.93
N GLU A 81 -3.85 4.57 -10.94
CA GLU A 81 -4.47 5.59 -10.10
C GLU A 81 -5.83 5.99 -10.65
N CYS A 82 -6.88 5.83 -9.83
CA CYS A 82 -8.21 6.29 -10.16
C CYS A 82 -8.86 7.01 -8.98
N THR A 83 -9.89 7.81 -9.30
CA THR A 83 -10.71 8.51 -8.32
C THR A 83 -12.09 7.87 -8.33
N VAL A 84 -12.62 7.56 -7.17
CA VAL A 84 -13.97 6.99 -7.00
C VAL A 84 -14.71 7.71 -5.88
N ASP A 85 -16.02 7.53 -5.83
CA ASP A 85 -16.87 8.17 -4.81
C ASP A 85 -16.91 7.41 -3.49
N THR A 86 -16.71 6.08 -3.53
CA THR A 86 -16.89 5.20 -2.36
C THR A 86 -15.68 4.29 -2.14
N LYS A 87 -15.46 3.93 -0.86
CA LYS A 87 -14.43 2.97 -0.47
C LYS A 87 -14.87 1.52 -0.69
N SER A 88 -14.01 0.70 -1.28
CA SER A 88 -14.17 -0.77 -1.37
C SER A 88 -13.58 -1.51 -0.17
N LEU A 89 -12.57 -0.96 0.49
CA LEU A 89 -11.89 -1.59 1.63
C LEU A 89 -12.03 -0.76 2.91
N THR A 90 -12.19 -1.45 4.03
CA THR A 90 -12.31 -0.84 5.37
C THR A 90 -11.01 -0.85 6.16
N GLN A 91 -10.08 -1.75 5.85
CA GLN A 91 -8.84 -1.95 6.62
C GLN A 91 -7.62 -2.17 5.71
N PHE A 92 -6.42 -2.03 6.30
CA PHE A 92 -5.16 -2.34 5.65
C PHE A 92 -4.59 -3.68 6.13
N SER A 93 -4.33 -4.60 5.20
CA SER A 93 -3.90 -5.97 5.51
C SER A 93 -2.51 -6.31 4.97
N ILE A 94 -1.74 -7.08 5.74
CA ILE A 94 -0.50 -7.69 5.24
C ILE A 94 -0.86 -9.05 4.65
N ILE A 95 -0.52 -9.26 3.38
CA ILE A 95 -0.85 -10.48 2.65
C ILE A 95 0.45 -11.27 2.37
N THR A 96 0.31 -12.60 2.37
CA THR A 96 1.41 -13.55 2.09
C THR A 96 1.35 -14.13 0.66
N GLU A 97 0.17 -14.23 0.06
CA GLU A 97 -0.02 -14.81 -1.28
C GLU A 97 -0.95 -13.97 -2.15
N LYS A 98 -0.66 -13.85 -3.46
CA LYS A 98 -1.49 -13.08 -4.41
C LYS A 98 -2.92 -13.59 -4.49
N THR A 99 -3.14 -14.89 -4.33
CA THR A 99 -4.45 -15.55 -4.31
C THR A 99 -5.38 -15.03 -3.21
N GLU A 100 -4.84 -14.48 -2.12
CA GLU A 100 -5.62 -13.88 -1.04
C GLU A 100 -6.10 -12.46 -1.37
N VAL A 101 -5.43 -11.76 -2.29
CA VAL A 101 -5.88 -10.45 -2.80
C VAL A 101 -7.19 -10.60 -3.56
N GLU A 102 -7.26 -11.58 -4.46
CA GLU A 102 -8.46 -11.85 -5.27
C GLU A 102 -9.64 -12.26 -4.37
N ARG A 103 -9.42 -13.18 -3.43
CA ARG A 103 -10.46 -13.61 -2.47
C ARG A 103 -11.03 -12.48 -1.61
N ARG A 104 -10.24 -11.45 -1.30
CA ARG A 104 -10.67 -10.31 -0.49
C ARG A 104 -11.28 -9.17 -1.28
N THR A 105 -10.96 -9.07 -2.57
CA THR A 105 -11.49 -8.01 -3.44
C THR A 105 -12.85 -8.39 -4.03
N PHE A 106 -13.17 -9.70 -4.12
CA PHE A 106 -14.42 -10.22 -4.72
C PHE A 106 -15.43 -10.79 -3.71
N LYS A 107 -15.26 -10.54 -2.40
CA LYS A 107 -16.24 -10.97 -1.38
C LYS A 107 -17.22 -9.84 -1.11
N THR A 108 -18.13 -9.59 -2.05
CA THR A 108 -19.35 -8.77 -1.87
C THR A 108 -20.45 -9.42 -2.68
#